data_AF-A0A817TGI2-F1
#
_entry.id   AF-A0A817TGI2-F1
#
_cell.length_a   1.000
_cell.length_b   1.000
_cell.length_c   1.000
_cell.angle_alpha   90.00
_cell.angle_beta   90.00
_cell.angle_gamma   90.00
#
_symmetry.space_group_name_H-M   'P 1'
#
loop_
_entity.id
_entity.type
_entity.pdbx_description
1 polymer ?
#
loop_
_entity_poly.entity_id
_entity_poly.type
_entity_poly.pdbx_seq_one_letter_code
_entity_poly.pdbx_strand_id
1 'polypeptide(L)' 'MSMNPKNTIFGFKRLIGRKFDDATVQADMKHWPFKIINDNGKPKIQVEYKNQIKLFTPEELSSMILANMKDIAEIYL' A
#
# COMPACT_ATOMS: atom_id res chain seq x y z
N MET A 1 4.57 -1.53 -20.86
CA MET A 1 3.28 -0.81 -20.80
C MET A 1 2.81 -0.86 -19.35
N SER A 2 2.88 0.25 -18.62
CA SER A 2 2.36 0.31 -17.24
C SER A 2 0.94 0.86 -17.31
N MET A 3 -0.07 -0.01 -17.34
CA MET A 3 -1.47 0.43 -17.55
C MET A 3 -2.08 1.17 -16.35
N ASN A 4 -1.52 1.06 -15.13
CA ASN A 4 -2.04 1.79 -13.96
C ASN A 4 -1.02 1.99 -12.80
N PRO A 5 0.14 2.64 -13.04
CA PRO A 5 1.21 2.71 -12.04
C PRO A 5 0.82 3.45 -10.74
N LYS A 6 -0.15 4.38 -10.80
CA LYS A 6 -0.63 5.13 -9.64
C LYS A 6 -1.47 4.30 -8.67
N ASN A 7 -2.05 3.19 -9.13
CA ASN A 7 -2.92 2.32 -8.34
C ASN A 7 -2.35 0.89 -8.17
N THR A 8 -1.18 0.60 -8.75
CA THR A 8 -0.45 -0.65 -8.49
C THR A 8 0.53 -0.45 -7.34
N ILE A 9 0.21 -1.02 -6.18
CA ILE A 9 0.97 -0.80 -4.94
C ILE A 9 2.00 -1.91 -4.75
N PHE A 10 3.25 -1.52 -4.47
CA PHE A 10 4.38 -2.41 -4.22
C PHE A 10 5.32 -1.78 -3.19
N GLY A 11 6.20 -2.57 -2.56
CA GLY A 11 7.17 -2.05 -1.59
C GLY A 11 6.57 -1.50 -0.28
N PHE A 12 5.25 -1.47 -0.13
CA PHE A 12 4.53 -0.91 1.01
C PHE A 12 4.88 -1.54 2.36
N LYS A 13 5.44 -2.76 2.39
CA LYS A 13 5.96 -3.39 3.62
C LYS A 13 7.00 -2.53 4.33
N ARG A 14 7.72 -1.66 3.61
CA ARG A 14 8.67 -0.68 4.18
C ARG A 14 8.02 0.36 5.08
N LEU A 15 6.70 0.53 5.00
CA LEU A 15 5.92 1.50 5.76
C LEU A 15 5.37 0.94 7.07
N ILE A 16 5.36 -0.38 7.24
CA ILE A 16 4.77 -1.04 8.42
C ILE A 16 5.52 -0.60 9.68
N GLY A 17 4.77 -0.15 10.69
CA GLY A 17 5.33 0.33 11.96
C GLY A 17 6.13 1.64 11.88
N ARG A 18 6.15 2.32 10.73
CA ARG A 18 6.84 3.61 10.55
C ARG A 18 5.90 4.80 10.72
N LYS A 19 6.47 5.95 11.10
CA LYS A 19 5.77 7.24 11.08
C LYS A 19 5.90 7.86 9.69
N PHE A 20 4.93 8.69 9.31
CA PHE A 20 4.96 9.37 8.02
C PHE A 20 6.23 10.22 7.84
N ASP A 21 6.64 10.93 8.89
CA ASP A 21 7.80 11.83 8.87
C ASP A 21 9.17 11.12 9.02
N ASP A 22 9.20 9.78 9.07
CA ASP A 22 10.46 9.03 9.10
C ASP A 22 11.26 9.32 7.82
N ALA A 23 12.56 9.65 7.97
CA ALA A 23 13.43 10.00 6.86
C ALA A 23 13.49 8.89 5.79
N THR A 24 13.39 7.61 6.17
CA THR A 24 13.38 6.51 5.20
C THR A 24 12.06 6.50 4.41
N VAL A 25 10.93 6.77 5.07
CA VAL A 25 9.62 6.88 4.41
C VAL A 25 9.61 8.03 3.42
N GLN A 26 10.12 9.19 3.82
CA GLN A 26 10.22 10.38 2.95
C GLN A 26 11.15 10.16 1.74
N ALA A 27 12.23 9.39 1.91
CA ALA A 27 13.12 9.01 0.82
C ALA A 27 12.43 8.01 -0.14
N ASP A 28 11.84 6.94 0.40
CA ASP A 28 11.17 5.90 -0.40
C ASP A 28 9.99 6.47 -1.21
N MET A 29 9.24 7.42 -0.64
CA MET A 29 8.13 8.12 -1.30
C MET A 29 8.52 8.79 -2.63
N LYS A 30 9.77 9.24 -2.77
CA LYS A 30 10.25 9.89 -4.01
C LYS A 30 10.38 8.91 -5.18
N HIS A 31 10.45 7.62 -4.89
CA HIS A 31 10.67 6.57 -5.87
C HIS A 31 9.39 5.82 -6.25
N TRP A 32 8.28 6.04 -5.53
CA TRP A 32 7.03 5.37 -5.80
C TRP A 32 6.09 6.18 -6.70
N PRO A 33 5.39 5.53 -7.64
CA PRO A 33 4.42 6.18 -8.52
C PRO A 33 3.05 6.41 -7.87
N PHE A 34 2.79 5.83 -6.70
CA PHE A 34 1.55 5.93 -5.94
C PHE A 34 1.70 6.91 -4.78
N LYS A 35 0.57 7.47 -4.34
CA LYS A 35 0.55 8.52 -3.33
C LYS A 35 0.51 7.94 -1.92
N ILE A 36 1.35 8.46 -1.04
CA ILE A 36 1.29 8.22 0.41
C ILE A 36 0.92 9.54 1.07
N ILE A 37 -0.03 9.48 2.01
CA ILE A 37 -0.50 10.62 2.79
C ILE A 37 -0.20 10.42 4.28
N ASN A 38 -0.13 11.54 5.00
CA ASN A 38 -0.07 11.55 6.44
C ASN A 38 -1.50 11.47 7.01
N ASP A 39 -1.79 10.46 7.80
CA ASP A 39 -3.01 10.34 8.60
C ASP A 39 -2.63 10.24 10.08
N ASN A 40 -2.73 11.36 10.80
CA ASN A 40 -2.39 11.45 12.23
C ASN A 40 -0.99 10.88 12.58
N GLY A 41 0.01 11.20 11.75
CA GLY A 41 1.40 10.76 11.92
C GLY A 41 1.70 9.38 11.33
N LYS A 42 0.69 8.66 10.82
CA LYS A 42 0.84 7.34 10.20
C LYS A 42 0.77 7.45 8.67
N PRO A 43 1.64 6.75 7.93
CA PRO A 43 1.57 6.74 6.47
C PRO A 43 0.40 5.87 6.00
N LYS A 44 -0.45 6.42 5.12
CA LYS A 44 -1.49 5.69 4.40
C LYS A 44 -1.30 5.80 2.89
N ILE A 45 -1.59 4.73 2.17
CA ILE A 45 -1.54 4.67 0.71
C ILE A 45 -2.89 5.16 0.17
N GLN A 46 -2.86 6.18 -0.69
CA GLN A 46 -4.04 6.69 -1.37
C GLN A 46 -4.13 6.08 -2.77
N VAL A 47 -5.25 5.43 -3.06
CA VAL A 47 -5.56 4.89 -4.39
C VAL A 47 -6.92 5.39 -4.88
N GLU A 48 -7.06 5.46 -6.20
CA GLU A 48 -8.35 5.69 -6.83
C GLU A 48 -8.91 4.37 -7.35
N TYR A 49 -10.08 3.99 -6.84
CA TYR A 49 -10.76 2.77 -7.23
C TYR A 49 -12.23 3.06 -7.51
N LYS A 50 -12.71 2.74 -8.72
CA LYS A 50 -14.09 3.03 -9.15
C LYS A 50 -14.49 4.50 -8.90
N ASN A 51 -13.61 5.43 -9.28
CA ASN A 51 -13.78 6.89 -9.09
C ASN A 51 -13.93 7.33 -7.62
N GLN A 52 -13.54 6.48 -6.67
CA GLN A 52 -13.51 6.80 -5.25
C GLN A 52 -12.09 6.76 -4.74
N ILE A 53 -11.74 7.77 -3.94
CA ILE A 53 -10.48 7.77 -3.20
C ILE A 53 -10.62 6.80 -2.04
N LYS A 54 -9.73 5.82 -1.99
CA LYS A 54 -9.58 4.90 -0.86
C LYS A 54 -8.22 5.08 -0.21
N LEU A 55 -8.22 4.96 1.10
CA LEU A 55 -7.01 5.03 1.92
C LEU A 55 -6.80 3.67 2.56
N PHE A 56 -5.60 3.14 2.42
CA PHE A 56 -5.20 1.88 3.01
C PHE A 56 -3.99 2.08 3.91
N THR A 57 -4.02 1.44 5.05
CA THR A 57 -2.84 1.21 5.88
C THR A 57 -1.96 0.12 5.24
N PRO A 58 -0.63 0.15 5.47
CA PRO A 58 0.25 -0.94 5.07
C PRO A 58 -0.18 -2.32 5.59
N GLU A 59 -0.79 -2.35 6.78
CA GLU A 59 -1.31 -3.55 7.43
C GLU A 59 -2.55 -4.09 6.70
N GLU A 60 -3.51 -3.24 6.31
CA GLU A 60 -4.68 -3.64 5.51
C GLU A 60 -4.27 -4.25 4.17
N LEU A 61 -3.29 -3.66 3.48
CA LEU A 61 -2.75 -4.23 2.24
C LEU A 61 -2.09 -5.59 2.48
N SER A 62 -1.39 -5.75 3.61
CA SER A 62 -0.82 -7.05 4.00
C SER A 62 -1.92 -8.09 4.21
N SER A 63 -3.00 -7.72 4.91
CA SER A 63 -4.16 -8.60 5.14
C SER A 63 -4.81 -9.04 3.83
N MET A 64 -4.93 -8.16 2.83
CA MET A 64 -5.47 -8.53 1.51
C MET A 64 -4.60 -9.56 0.79
N ILE A 65 -3.27 -9.41 0.86
CA ILE A 65 -2.35 -10.40 0.29
C ILE A 65 -2.47 -11.74 1.03
N LEU A 66 -2.50 -11.72 2.36
CA LEU A 66 -2.62 -12.93 3.17
C LEU A 66 -3.94 -13.67 2.92
N ALA A 67 -5.05 -12.94 2.75
CA ALA A 67 -6.33 -13.51 2.35
C ALA A 67 -6.22 -14.22 1.00
N ASN A 68 -5.63 -13.55 -0.01
CA ASN A 68 -5.41 -14.18 -1.31
C ASN A 68 -4.47 -15.41 -1.24
N MET A 69 -3.44 -15.38 -0.39
CA MET A 69 -2.57 -16.55 -0.16
C MET A 69 -3.34 -17.72 0.47
N LYS A 70 -4.26 -17.43 1.39
CA LYS A 70 -5.15 -18.42 1.97
C LYS A 70 -6.09 -19.01 0.91
N ASP A 71 -6.72 -18.18 0.08
CA ASP A 71 -7.62 -18.65 -0.98
C ASP A 71 -6.90 -19.56 -1.98
N ILE A 72 -5.66 -19.21 -2.37
CA ILE A 72 -4.81 -20.05 -3.22
C ILE A 72 -4.53 -21.41 -2.56
N ALA A 73 -4.26 -21.43 -1.25
CA ALA A 73 -4.03 -22.66 -0.52
C ALA A 73 -5.30 -23.53 -0.42
N GLU A 74 -6.48 -22.92 -0.21
CA GLU A 74 -7.76 -23.62 -0.17
C GLU A 74 -8.14 -24.23 -1.53
N ILE A 75 -7.77 -23.61 -2.66
CA ILE A 75 -8.00 -24.17 -4.01
C ILE A 75 -7.15 -25.43 -4.26
N TYR A 76 -5.99 -25.54 -3.63
CA TYR A 76 -5.07 -26.66 -3.81
C TYR A 76 -5.36 -27.85 -2.89
N LEU A 77 -6.23 -27.67 -1.88
CA LEU A 77 -6.67 -28.70 -0.94
C LEU A 77 -8.00 -29.33 -1.38
#